data_AF-A0A946UC53-F1
#
_entry.id   AF-A0A946UC53-F1
#
_cell.length_a   1.000
_cell.length_b   1.000
_cell.length_c   1.000
_cell.angle_alpha   90.00
_cell.angle_beta   90.00
_cell.angle_gamma   90.00
#
_symmetry.space_group_name_H-M   'P 1'
#
loop_
_entity.id
_entity.type
_entity.pdbx_description
1 polymer ?
#
loop_
_entity_poly.entity_id
_entity_poly.type
_entity_poly.pdbx_seq_one_letter_code
_entity_poly.pdbx_strand_id
1 'polypeptide(L)'
;MKLHLAELSRRGVFKTLVAYAIASWVLIEVSDVIGGAFLQPEWFVAAMTTLLVLGAFPVVLLSWRYDITWEGIKRDTSRVDDEVERSARRISAFLVLFLLTVTTALWVNYFLSHSENELENLVQSQLGAPEIGEDGRIVSMAVLPFDDFSPEGGKQWVADSIADAILHQLSQNRDLIVTAKTSSFGFRDSGRTAAEIGKALGVQALLEGSVQVIGDRIRVTSQFVRTSDQAHIWSDVHEATIEDWFDIQDAIATKVTELILPHSRPEDQRGGQTRPPSLEAYRLLMVGRDLVGLSDTNDEAVKLIGVVVEIWPEYADAWAWLAEARTKQMRLLYESDTASRAQVREARESRDEALDKALRLDPDNPVALIRRGFAGSGIAGLGKLHDALSRVWELSPNDAKVLARMAGLAQYSADYPLAESLIGRARIVDPADYEIFESSLWPVCGRDPVTPLVEKQLDDYPTTPVNTLRM
;
A
#
# COMPACT_ATOMS: atom_id res chain seq x y z
N MET A 1 18.03 -24.86 48.05
CA MET A 1 17.97 -23.41 47.70
C MET A 1 18.67 -22.51 48.71
N LYS A 2 18.33 -22.57 50.03
CA LYS A 2 18.96 -21.71 51.06
C LYS A 2 20.49 -21.91 51.23
N LEU A 3 21.00 -23.13 51.08
CA LEU A 3 22.45 -23.42 51.13
C LEU A 3 23.22 -22.79 49.95
N HIS A 4 22.62 -22.75 48.76
CA HIS A 4 23.26 -22.24 47.54
C HIS A 4 23.32 -20.71 47.48
N LEU A 5 22.31 -20.02 48.03
CA LEU A 5 22.31 -18.56 48.17
C LEU A 5 23.36 -18.06 49.18
N ALA A 6 23.58 -18.83 50.25
CA ALA A 6 24.59 -18.51 51.24
C ALA A 6 26.03 -18.59 50.67
N GLU A 7 26.26 -19.50 49.73
CA GLU A 7 27.58 -19.69 49.11
C GLU A 7 27.91 -18.61 48.05
N LEU A 8 26.91 -18.14 47.31
CA LEU A 8 27.03 -16.98 46.40
C LEU A 8 27.34 -15.68 47.16
N SER A 9 26.78 -15.53 48.37
CA SER A 9 27.07 -14.39 49.26
C SER A 9 28.48 -14.47 49.85
N ARG A 10 28.97 -15.67 50.17
CA ARG A 10 30.30 -15.90 50.76
C ARG A 10 31.47 -15.53 49.84
N ARG A 11 31.30 -15.65 48.51
CA ARG A 11 32.37 -15.43 47.52
C ARG A 11 32.33 -14.06 46.83
N GLY A 12 31.61 -13.07 47.37
CA GLY A 12 31.61 -11.70 46.85
C GLY A 12 30.96 -11.49 45.47
N VAL A 13 30.49 -12.54 44.80
CA VAL A 13 29.88 -12.51 43.45
C VAL A 13 28.75 -11.48 43.36
N PHE A 14 27.94 -11.37 44.41
CA PHE A 14 26.84 -10.38 44.47
C PHE A 14 27.34 -8.93 44.48
N LYS A 15 28.45 -8.64 45.17
CA LYS A 15 29.05 -7.30 45.21
C LYS A 15 29.60 -6.91 43.84
N THR A 16 30.26 -7.85 43.16
CA THR A 16 30.81 -7.65 41.81
C THR A 16 29.71 -7.47 40.77
N LEU A 17 28.62 -8.24 40.86
CA LEU A 17 27.44 -8.09 40.00
C LEU A 17 26.75 -6.74 40.20
N VAL A 18 26.55 -6.31 41.45
CA VAL A 18 25.95 -5.00 41.76
C VAL A 18 26.84 -3.86 41.24
N ALA A 19 28.17 -3.95 41.42
CA ALA A 19 29.10 -2.96 40.88
C ALA A 19 29.08 -2.91 39.35
N TYR A 20 29.03 -4.08 38.69
CA TYR A 20 28.93 -4.16 37.23
C TYR A 20 27.61 -3.61 36.70
N ALA A 21 26.50 -3.86 37.39
CA ALA A 21 25.18 -3.34 37.03
C ALA A 21 25.13 -1.80 37.15
N ILE A 22 25.69 -1.24 38.22
CA ILE A 22 25.78 0.21 38.41
C ILE A 22 26.65 0.84 37.31
N ALA A 23 27.81 0.26 37.01
CA ALA A 23 28.70 0.76 35.96
C ALA A 23 28.04 0.68 34.57
N SER A 24 27.36 -0.42 34.26
CA SER A 24 26.63 -0.61 33.00
C SER A 24 25.49 0.41 32.85
N TRP A 25 24.74 0.67 33.93
CA TRP A 25 23.66 1.66 33.94
C TRP A 25 24.17 3.07 33.66
N VAL A 26 25.24 3.51 34.33
CA VAL A 26 25.86 4.83 34.07
C VAL A 26 26.34 4.96 32.62
N LEU A 27 26.89 3.88 32.06
CA LEU A 27 27.41 3.88 30.69
C LEU A 27 26.29 4.02 29.66
N ILE A 28 25.14 3.39 29.91
CA ILE A 28 23.91 3.53 29.11
C ILE A 28 23.39 4.97 29.19
N GLU A 29 23.22 5.51 30.40
CA GLU A 29 22.68 6.87 30.61
C GLU A 29 23.55 7.95 29.93
N VAL A 30 24.87 7.83 30.06
CA VAL A 30 25.81 8.76 29.42
C VAL A 30 25.71 8.67 27.90
N SER A 31 25.57 7.47 27.34
CA SER A 31 25.42 7.29 25.90
C SER A 31 24.12 7.88 25.36
N ASP A 32 23.03 7.75 26.12
CA ASP A 32 21.72 8.27 25.73
C ASP A 32 21.72 9.81 25.70
N VAL A 33 22.32 10.43 26.72
CA VAL A 33 22.44 11.89 26.82
C VAL A 33 23.27 12.50 25.68
N ILE A 34 24.33 11.82 25.23
CA ILE A 34 25.20 12.32 24.15
C ILE A 34 24.78 11.85 22.76
N GLY A 35 23.90 10.85 22.65
CA GLY A 35 23.54 10.21 21.38
C GLY A 35 23.00 11.18 20.34
N GLY A 36 22.13 12.10 20.76
CA GLY A 36 21.58 13.15 19.89
C GLY A 36 22.62 14.15 19.35
N ALA A 37 23.72 14.38 20.09
CA ALA A 37 24.78 15.30 19.66
C ALA A 37 25.71 14.69 18.60
N PHE A 38 25.76 13.36 18.50
CA PHE A 38 26.68 12.62 17.62
C PHE A 38 25.98 11.92 16.44
N LEU A 39 24.69 12.19 16.21
CA LEU A 39 23.89 11.54 15.16
C LEU A 39 24.00 10.00 15.22
N GLN A 40 23.97 9.43 16.43
CA GLN A 40 24.08 7.99 16.59
C GLN A 40 22.86 7.28 16.00
N PRO A 41 23.04 6.16 15.27
CA PRO A 41 21.92 5.33 14.83
C PRO A 41 21.07 4.85 16.01
N GLU A 42 19.76 4.74 15.83
CA GLU A 42 18.82 4.35 16.91
C GLU A 42 19.14 2.98 17.53
N TRP A 43 19.77 2.07 16.77
CA TRP A 43 20.18 0.75 17.26
C TRP A 43 21.39 0.79 18.21
N PHE A 44 22.12 1.90 18.31
CA PHE A 44 23.42 1.97 18.99
C PHE A 44 23.33 1.67 20.48
N VAL A 45 22.38 2.31 21.20
CA VAL A 45 22.17 2.09 22.63
C VAL A 45 21.69 0.66 22.90
N ALA A 46 20.86 0.10 22.01
CA ALA A 46 20.40 -1.28 22.08
C ALA A 46 21.56 -2.29 21.91
N ALA A 47 22.45 -2.08 20.94
CA ALA A 47 23.64 -2.91 20.75
C ALA A 47 24.63 -2.81 21.94
N MET A 48 24.84 -1.60 22.47
CA MET A 48 25.70 -1.39 23.63
C MET A 48 25.16 -2.11 24.89
N THR A 49 23.85 -1.99 25.14
CA THR A 49 23.19 -2.70 26.24
C THR A 49 23.35 -4.21 26.11
N THR A 50 23.23 -4.74 24.89
CA THR A 50 23.42 -6.17 24.60
C THR A 50 24.84 -6.63 24.91
N LEU A 51 25.85 -5.84 24.49
CA LEU A 51 27.25 -6.12 24.81
C LEU A 51 27.53 -6.08 26.32
N LEU A 52 26.91 -5.17 27.07
CA LEU A 52 27.03 -5.10 28.52
C LEU A 52 26.39 -6.31 29.21
N VAL A 53 25.24 -6.78 28.73
CA VAL A 53 24.61 -8.00 29.26
C VAL A 53 25.47 -9.24 28.97
N LEU A 54 26.01 -9.36 27.75
CA LEU A 54 26.93 -10.43 27.39
C LEU A 54 28.24 -10.35 28.18
N GLY A 55 28.75 -9.15 28.43
CA GLY A 55 29.96 -8.88 29.22
C GLY A 55 29.83 -9.23 30.70
N ALA A 56 28.61 -9.38 31.23
CA ALA A 56 28.40 -9.87 32.58
C ALA A 56 28.88 -11.33 32.75
N PHE A 57 28.91 -12.11 31.67
CA PHE A 57 29.33 -13.52 31.67
C PHE A 57 30.79 -13.73 32.13
N PRO A 58 31.81 -13.15 31.47
CA PRO A 58 33.20 -13.30 31.92
C PRO A 58 33.41 -12.71 33.31
N VAL A 59 32.69 -11.64 33.68
CA VAL A 59 32.80 -11.00 35.01
C VAL A 59 32.35 -11.94 36.11
N VAL A 60 31.20 -12.61 35.94
CA VAL A 60 30.72 -13.62 36.91
C VAL A 60 31.69 -14.79 36.98
N LEU A 61 32.17 -15.30 35.84
CA LEU A 61 33.08 -16.44 35.82
C LEU A 61 34.45 -16.13 36.45
N LEU A 62 34.96 -14.91 36.25
CA LEU A 62 36.19 -14.44 36.88
C LEU A 62 36.01 -14.17 38.37
N SER A 63 34.85 -13.67 38.81
CA SER A 63 34.53 -13.50 40.24
C SER A 63 34.47 -14.82 41.01
N TRP A 64 34.27 -15.94 40.30
CA TRP A 64 34.37 -17.28 40.88
C TRP A 64 35.81 -17.78 41.07
N ARG A 65 36.75 -17.27 40.26
CA ARG A 65 38.16 -17.67 40.22
C ARG A 65 39.05 -16.78 41.09
N TYR A 66 38.65 -15.52 41.26
CA TYR A 66 39.45 -14.46 41.85
C TYR A 66 38.59 -13.59 42.77
N ASP A 67 39.09 -13.35 43.98
CA ASP A 67 38.47 -12.40 44.90
C ASP A 67 39.02 -11.00 44.59
N ILE A 68 38.21 -10.19 43.92
CA ILE A 68 38.60 -8.85 43.47
C ILE A 68 38.42 -7.90 44.65
N THR A 69 39.51 -7.63 45.37
CA THR A 69 39.55 -6.67 46.48
C THR A 69 40.40 -5.46 46.11
N TRP A 70 40.20 -4.32 46.79
CA TRP A 70 40.96 -3.09 46.57
C TRP A 70 42.48 -3.22 46.82
N GLU A 71 42.93 -4.36 47.37
CA GLU A 71 44.34 -4.72 47.59
C GLU A 71 44.97 -5.57 46.46
N GLY A 72 44.20 -5.93 45.41
CA GLY A 72 44.68 -6.71 44.27
C GLY A 72 44.04 -8.09 44.13
N ILE A 73 44.34 -8.77 43.01
CA ILE A 73 43.78 -10.08 42.63
C ILE A 73 44.44 -11.20 43.47
N LYS A 74 43.76 -11.70 44.51
CA LYS A 74 44.22 -12.87 45.29
C LYS A 74 43.53 -14.15 44.79
N ARG A 75 44.32 -15.20 44.57
CA ARG A 75 43.84 -16.53 44.14
C ARG A 75 43.57 -17.38 45.38
N ASP A 76 42.32 -17.76 45.63
CA ASP A 76 41.93 -18.59 46.77
C ASP A 76 42.46 -20.04 46.57
N THR A 77 43.22 -20.55 47.53
CA THR A 77 43.85 -21.88 47.51
C THR A 77 43.11 -22.93 48.36
N SER A 78 41.87 -22.65 48.81
CA SER A 78 41.08 -23.66 49.51
C SER A 78 40.51 -24.73 48.57
N ARG A 79 40.80 -26.01 48.86
CA ARG A 79 40.36 -27.18 48.08
C ARG A 79 38.84 -27.34 48.21
N VAL A 80 38.12 -27.14 47.11
CA VAL A 80 36.66 -27.28 47.01
C VAL A 80 36.34 -28.71 46.57
N ASP A 81 35.31 -29.33 47.15
CA ASP A 81 34.81 -30.65 46.71
C ASP A 81 34.31 -30.58 45.25
N ASP A 82 34.73 -31.54 44.42
CA ASP A 82 34.44 -31.62 42.97
C ASP A 82 32.93 -31.69 42.62
N GLU A 83 32.09 -32.01 43.62
CA GLU A 83 30.62 -32.05 43.50
C GLU A 83 29.99 -30.66 43.57
N VAL A 84 30.57 -29.76 44.36
CA VAL A 84 30.12 -28.37 44.54
C VAL A 84 30.52 -27.53 43.32
N GLU A 85 31.71 -27.76 42.75
CA GLU A 85 32.17 -27.05 41.54
C GLU A 85 31.33 -27.42 40.30
N ARG A 86 30.96 -28.70 40.15
CA ARG A 86 30.07 -29.14 39.05
C ARG A 86 28.66 -28.57 39.17
N SER A 87 28.12 -28.48 40.39
CA SER A 87 26.78 -27.94 40.63
C SER A 87 26.71 -26.44 40.39
N ALA A 88 27.74 -25.70 40.82
CA ALA A 88 27.88 -24.28 40.54
C ALA A 88 27.95 -23.97 39.04
N ARG A 89 28.75 -24.76 38.29
CA ARG A 89 28.94 -24.57 36.85
C ARG A 89 27.64 -24.80 36.05
N ARG A 90 26.78 -25.72 36.51
CA ARG A 90 25.44 -25.95 35.94
C ARG A 90 24.51 -24.77 36.20
N ILE A 91 24.50 -24.22 37.43
CA ILE A 91 23.65 -23.07 37.78
C ILE A 91 24.05 -21.83 36.99
N SER A 92 25.36 -21.56 36.84
CA SER A 92 25.83 -20.47 35.99
C SER A 92 25.45 -20.66 34.52
N ALA A 93 25.47 -21.90 34.00
CA ALA A 93 25.06 -22.18 32.62
C ALA A 93 23.55 -21.94 32.41
N PHE A 94 22.70 -22.32 33.36
CA PHE A 94 21.25 -22.05 33.29
C PHE A 94 20.93 -20.56 33.35
N LEU A 95 21.62 -19.81 34.20
CA LEU A 95 21.40 -18.37 34.35
C LEU A 95 21.82 -17.61 33.08
N VAL A 96 22.89 -18.06 32.41
CA VAL A 96 23.35 -17.54 31.12
C VAL A 96 22.36 -17.87 30.00
N LEU A 97 21.88 -19.11 29.94
CA LEU A 97 20.88 -19.51 28.95
C LEU A 97 19.60 -18.68 29.11
N PHE A 98 19.17 -18.46 30.35
CA PHE A 98 18.01 -17.61 30.66
C PHE A 98 18.21 -16.16 30.20
N LEU A 99 19.34 -15.54 30.55
CA LEU A 99 19.67 -14.17 30.12
C LEU A 99 19.69 -14.04 28.59
N LEU A 100 20.35 -14.98 27.90
CA LEU A 100 20.39 -15.03 26.44
C LEU A 100 18.98 -15.14 25.83
N THR A 101 18.13 -16.03 26.37
CA THR A 101 16.76 -16.18 25.86
C THR A 101 15.93 -14.92 26.06
N VAL A 102 16.06 -14.25 27.21
CA VAL A 102 15.32 -13.01 27.50
C VAL A 102 15.82 -11.87 26.60
N THR A 103 17.13 -11.73 26.40
CA THR A 103 17.67 -10.70 25.49
C THR A 103 17.26 -10.93 24.04
N THR A 104 17.27 -12.18 23.58
CA THR A 104 16.83 -12.51 22.21
C THR A 104 15.33 -12.25 22.04
N ALA A 105 14.51 -12.60 23.04
CA ALA A 105 13.08 -12.33 23.01
C ALA A 105 12.78 -10.81 22.98
N LEU A 106 13.51 -10.01 23.75
CA LEU A 106 13.38 -8.55 23.74
C LEU A 106 13.82 -7.93 22.41
N TRP A 107 14.87 -8.45 21.78
CA TRP A 107 15.30 -8.02 20.44
C TRP A 107 14.26 -8.35 19.36
N VAL A 108 13.71 -9.57 19.40
CA VAL A 108 12.63 -9.97 18.49
C VAL A 108 11.42 -9.07 18.68
N ASN A 109 11.02 -8.80 19.93
CA ASN A 109 9.90 -7.90 20.23
C ASN A 109 10.15 -6.46 19.75
N TYR A 110 11.33 -5.89 20.04
CA TYR A 110 11.72 -4.55 19.60
C TYR A 110 11.64 -4.42 18.08
N PHE A 111 12.24 -5.37 17.36
CA PHE A 111 12.30 -5.32 15.89
C PHE A 111 10.93 -5.49 15.24
N LEU A 112 10.07 -6.36 15.80
CA LEU A 112 8.67 -6.49 15.35
C LEU A 112 7.87 -5.21 15.61
N SER A 113 8.04 -4.58 16.78
CA SER A 113 7.32 -3.34 17.12
C SER A 113 7.78 -2.11 16.33
N HIS A 114 9.07 -2.02 15.99
CA HIS A 114 9.59 -0.86 15.23
C HIS A 114 9.09 -0.85 13.78
N SER A 115 8.91 -2.03 13.16
CA SER A 115 8.33 -2.12 11.81
C SER A 115 6.84 -1.79 11.77
N GLU A 116 6.08 -2.06 12.84
CA GLU A 116 4.65 -1.68 12.92
C GLU A 116 4.50 -0.16 13.07
N ASN A 117 5.37 0.48 13.86
CA ASN A 117 5.29 1.92 14.14
C ASN A 117 5.69 2.80 12.94
N GLU A 118 6.63 2.39 12.09
CA GLU A 118 6.96 3.17 10.87
C GLU A 118 5.80 3.19 9.87
N LEU A 119 5.13 2.05 9.69
CA LEU A 119 3.95 1.92 8.84
C LEU A 119 2.77 2.72 9.39
N GLU A 120 2.52 2.63 10.70
CA GLU A 120 1.42 3.35 11.36
C GLU A 120 1.65 4.87 11.29
N ASN A 121 2.88 5.35 11.48
CA ASN A 121 3.22 6.77 11.31
C ASN A 121 3.09 7.23 9.84
N LEU A 122 3.49 6.41 8.87
CA LEU A 122 3.29 6.70 7.43
C LEU A 122 1.80 6.73 7.07
N VAL A 123 1.04 5.74 7.53
CA VAL A 123 -0.41 5.63 7.35
C VAL A 123 -1.12 6.80 8.03
N GLN A 124 -0.74 7.19 9.25
CA GLN A 124 -1.35 8.28 10.00
C GLN A 124 -0.97 9.67 9.44
N SER A 125 0.21 9.80 8.82
CA SER A 125 0.58 10.99 8.03
C SER A 125 -0.22 11.15 6.73
N GLN A 126 -0.88 10.08 6.27
CA GLN A 126 -1.66 10.01 5.03
C GLN A 126 -3.18 9.85 5.27
N LEU A 127 -3.59 9.39 6.46
CA LEU A 127 -4.99 9.25 6.91
C LEU A 127 -5.59 10.59 7.35
N GLY A 128 -4.75 11.55 7.70
CA GLY A 128 -5.15 12.96 7.69
C GLY A 128 -5.10 13.42 6.24
N ALA A 129 -6.23 13.80 5.65
CA ALA A 129 -6.19 14.82 4.60
C ALA A 129 -5.24 15.89 5.11
N PRO A 130 -4.15 16.24 4.40
CA PRO A 130 -3.22 17.20 4.93
C PRO A 130 -4.03 18.46 5.19
N GLU A 131 -4.27 18.79 6.46
CA GLU A 131 -4.40 20.18 6.83
C GLU A 131 -3.21 20.83 6.16
N ILE A 132 -3.53 21.72 5.22
CA ILE A 132 -2.61 22.50 4.39
C ILE A 132 -1.21 22.38 4.99
N GLY A 133 -0.34 21.58 4.36
CA GLY A 133 1.08 21.65 4.71
C GLY A 133 1.40 23.14 4.75
N GLU A 134 2.09 23.63 5.78
CA GLU A 134 2.29 25.08 5.97
C GLU A 134 2.87 25.80 4.72
N ASP A 135 3.29 25.03 3.70
CA ASP A 135 3.71 25.43 2.36
C ASP A 135 2.61 25.63 1.29
N GLY A 136 1.34 25.29 1.54
CA GLY A 136 0.23 25.52 0.61
C GLY A 136 0.12 24.54 -0.58
N ARG A 137 0.79 23.38 -0.53
CA ARG A 137 0.82 22.43 -1.66
C ARG A 137 -0.41 21.53 -1.72
N ILE A 138 -0.94 21.35 -2.94
CA ILE A 138 -2.00 20.37 -3.24
C ILE A 138 -1.32 19.04 -3.57
N VAL A 139 -1.66 17.99 -2.84
CA VAL A 139 -1.16 16.61 -3.04
C VAL A 139 -2.29 15.60 -3.16
N SER A 140 -3.55 16.01 -2.93
CA SER A 140 -4.73 15.18 -3.12
C SER A 140 -5.86 15.95 -3.82
N MET A 141 -6.52 15.30 -4.77
CA MET A 141 -7.66 15.86 -5.49
C MET A 141 -8.70 14.80 -5.87
N ALA A 142 -9.90 15.25 -6.24
CA ALA A 142 -10.90 14.40 -6.90
C ALA A 142 -11.37 15.03 -8.21
N VAL A 143 -11.74 14.20 -9.18
CA VAL A 143 -12.45 14.65 -10.39
C VAL A 143 -13.93 14.31 -10.19
N LEU A 144 -14.78 15.33 -10.20
CA LEU A 144 -16.22 15.17 -10.09
C LEU A 144 -16.82 14.82 -11.45
N PRO A 145 -17.99 14.15 -11.47
CA PRO A 145 -18.68 13.88 -12.70
C PRO A 145 -19.06 15.20 -13.38
N PHE A 146 -18.82 15.30 -14.68
CA PHE A 146 -19.18 16.51 -15.42
C PHE A 146 -20.67 16.53 -15.74
N ASP A 147 -21.27 17.72 -15.74
CA ASP A 147 -22.69 17.90 -16.05
C ASP A 147 -22.96 17.86 -17.56
N ASP A 148 -24.09 17.28 -17.97
CA ASP A 148 -24.57 17.37 -19.36
C ASP A 148 -25.38 18.66 -19.58
N PHE A 149 -24.79 19.63 -20.28
CA PHE A 149 -25.44 20.86 -20.73
C PHE A 149 -25.80 20.84 -22.23
N SER A 150 -25.87 19.65 -22.82
CA SER A 150 -26.30 19.47 -24.21
C SER A 150 -27.79 19.82 -24.33
N PRO A 151 -28.20 20.64 -25.33
CA PRO A 151 -29.61 21.04 -25.49
C PRO A 151 -30.57 19.86 -25.70
N GLU A 152 -30.09 18.78 -26.31
CA GLU A 152 -30.86 17.57 -26.60
C GLU A 152 -30.93 16.60 -25.41
N GLY A 153 -30.08 16.80 -24.39
CA GLY A 153 -29.85 15.85 -23.30
C GLY A 153 -29.32 14.48 -23.76
N GLY A 154 -29.18 13.55 -22.81
CA GLY A 154 -28.77 12.18 -23.09
C GLY A 154 -27.30 12.00 -23.48
N LYS A 155 -26.46 13.02 -23.23
CA LYS A 155 -25.01 13.00 -23.45
C LYS A 155 -24.23 12.91 -22.14
N GLN A 156 -24.89 12.58 -21.03
CA GLN A 156 -24.24 12.34 -19.74
C GLN A 156 -23.10 11.34 -19.83
N TRP A 157 -23.26 10.29 -20.63
CA TRP A 157 -22.19 9.31 -20.82
C TRP A 157 -20.92 9.90 -21.45
N VAL A 158 -21.05 10.94 -22.29
CA VAL A 158 -19.91 11.67 -22.88
C VAL A 158 -19.22 12.49 -21.80
N ALA A 159 -20.00 13.21 -20.99
CA ALA A 159 -19.51 14.01 -19.88
C ALA A 159 -18.74 13.13 -18.87
N ASP A 160 -19.32 12.00 -18.50
CA ASP A 160 -18.73 11.04 -17.57
C ASP A 160 -17.47 10.40 -18.13
N SER A 161 -17.46 10.06 -19.44
CA SER A 161 -16.29 9.44 -20.07
C SER A 161 -15.11 10.42 -20.15
N ILE A 162 -15.36 11.72 -20.34
CA ILE A 162 -14.32 12.75 -20.34
C ILE A 162 -13.79 12.97 -18.93
N ALA A 163 -14.67 13.08 -17.93
CA ALA A 163 -14.27 13.21 -16.53
C ALA A 163 -13.43 12.00 -16.07
N ASP A 164 -13.85 10.78 -16.44
CA ASP A 164 -13.14 9.53 -16.14
C ASP A 164 -11.77 9.46 -16.84
N ALA A 165 -11.68 9.92 -18.10
CA ALA A 165 -10.40 10.02 -18.80
C ALA A 165 -9.43 10.97 -18.13
N ILE A 166 -9.89 12.15 -17.73
CA ILE A 166 -9.06 13.13 -17.00
C ILE A 166 -8.61 12.54 -15.65
N LEU A 167 -9.53 11.91 -14.91
CA LEU A 167 -9.23 11.22 -13.66
C LEU A 167 -8.14 10.15 -13.86
N HIS A 168 -8.31 9.31 -14.88
CA HIS A 168 -7.39 8.22 -15.18
C HIS A 168 -5.99 8.73 -15.58
N GLN A 169 -5.91 9.82 -16.34
CA GLN A 169 -4.64 10.44 -16.69
C GLN A 169 -3.97 11.08 -15.47
N LEU A 170 -4.74 11.80 -14.64
CA LEU A 170 -4.20 12.43 -13.43
C LEU A 170 -3.72 11.39 -12.42
N SER A 171 -4.37 10.23 -12.31
CA SER A 171 -3.97 9.14 -11.40
C SER A 171 -2.67 8.43 -11.81
N GLN A 172 -2.14 8.68 -13.01
CA GLN A 172 -0.80 8.23 -13.39
C GLN A 172 0.32 9.04 -12.70
N ASN A 173 0.01 10.22 -12.17
CA ASN A 173 0.98 11.03 -11.43
C ASN A 173 1.21 10.45 -10.04
N ARG A 174 2.46 10.10 -9.74
CA ARG A 174 2.84 9.41 -8.49
C ARG A 174 2.83 10.33 -7.28
N ASP A 175 3.06 11.62 -7.52
CA ASP A 175 3.12 12.67 -6.50
C ASP A 175 1.75 13.32 -6.22
N LEU A 176 0.67 12.79 -6.83
CA LEU A 176 -0.68 13.33 -6.70
C LEU A 176 -1.67 12.20 -6.40
N ILE A 177 -2.32 12.23 -5.25
CA ILE A 177 -3.42 11.31 -4.93
C ILE A 177 -4.69 11.78 -5.66
N VAL A 178 -5.30 10.91 -6.46
CA VAL A 178 -6.56 11.20 -7.15
C VAL A 178 -7.63 10.23 -6.67
N THR A 179 -8.67 10.74 -6.03
CA THR A 179 -9.79 9.92 -5.56
C THR A 179 -10.48 9.24 -6.74
N ALA A 180 -10.76 7.94 -6.60
CA ALA A 180 -11.36 7.12 -7.65
C ALA A 180 -12.79 7.56 -8.00
N LYS A 181 -13.21 7.17 -9.20
CA LYS A 181 -14.53 7.44 -9.79
C LYS A 181 -15.69 6.95 -8.94
N THR A 182 -15.63 5.70 -8.50
CA THR A 182 -16.57 5.03 -7.56
C THR A 182 -16.88 5.86 -6.31
N SER A 183 -15.88 6.55 -5.77
CA SER A 183 -16.03 7.42 -4.60
C SER A 183 -16.48 8.84 -4.95
N SER A 184 -15.92 9.43 -6.00
CA SER A 184 -16.16 10.83 -6.39
C SER A 184 -17.47 11.04 -7.15
N PHE A 185 -17.89 10.09 -8.00
CA PHE A 185 -19.09 10.23 -8.84
C PHE A 185 -20.38 10.05 -8.06
N GLY A 186 -20.33 9.51 -6.84
CA GLY A 186 -21.46 9.45 -5.91
C GLY A 186 -21.94 10.82 -5.42
N PHE A 187 -21.15 11.89 -5.64
CA PHE A 187 -21.51 13.26 -5.26
C PHE A 187 -22.35 14.00 -6.30
N ARG A 188 -22.65 13.37 -7.45
CA ARG A 188 -23.56 13.93 -8.45
C ARG A 188 -24.87 14.35 -7.81
N ASP A 189 -25.33 15.56 -8.14
CA ASP A 189 -26.61 16.13 -7.67
C ASP A 189 -26.78 16.14 -6.14
N SER A 190 -25.70 15.97 -5.37
CA SER A 190 -25.77 15.90 -3.90
C SER A 190 -26.11 17.23 -3.26
N GLY A 191 -25.99 18.34 -4.00
CA GLY A 191 -26.17 19.70 -3.51
C GLY A 191 -25.11 20.15 -2.49
N ARG A 192 -24.07 19.35 -2.25
CA ARG A 192 -22.96 19.65 -1.34
C ARG A 192 -22.01 20.66 -1.98
N THR A 193 -21.43 21.51 -1.16
CA THR A 193 -20.39 22.48 -1.54
C THR A 193 -19.05 21.80 -1.76
N ALA A 194 -18.14 22.45 -2.50
CA ALA A 194 -16.76 21.96 -2.71
C ALA A 194 -16.02 21.68 -1.39
N ALA A 195 -16.27 22.47 -0.34
CA ALA A 195 -15.69 22.24 0.98
C ALA A 195 -16.23 20.96 1.66
N GLU A 196 -17.53 20.71 1.55
CA GLU A 196 -18.16 19.50 2.12
C GLU A 196 -17.72 18.23 1.38
N ILE A 197 -17.65 18.29 0.05
CA ILE A 197 -17.15 17.19 -0.79
C ILE A 197 -15.67 16.94 -0.49
N GLY A 198 -14.86 17.99 -0.45
CA GLY A 198 -13.44 17.91 -0.11
C GLY A 198 -13.19 17.25 1.24
N LYS A 199 -13.96 17.64 2.27
CA LYS A 199 -13.90 17.03 3.60
C LYS A 199 -14.34 15.56 3.58
N ALA A 200 -15.41 15.23 2.85
CA ALA A 200 -15.92 13.88 2.75
C ALA A 200 -14.98 12.94 1.99
N LEU A 201 -14.23 13.44 1.01
CA LEU A 201 -13.26 12.66 0.23
C LEU A 201 -11.83 12.73 0.80
N GLY A 202 -11.55 13.64 1.75
CA GLY A 202 -10.21 13.88 2.27
C GLY A 202 -9.27 14.55 1.27
N VAL A 203 -9.80 15.37 0.34
CA VAL A 203 -9.03 15.99 -0.74
C VAL A 203 -8.90 17.51 -0.61
N GLN A 204 -7.79 18.05 -1.12
CA GLN A 204 -7.46 19.47 -1.05
C GLN A 204 -7.99 20.27 -2.26
N ALA A 205 -8.29 19.59 -3.36
CA ALA A 205 -8.84 20.21 -4.55
C ALA A 205 -9.85 19.32 -5.28
N LEU A 206 -10.72 19.94 -6.07
CA LEU A 206 -11.71 19.31 -6.92
C LEU A 206 -11.56 19.81 -8.35
N LEU A 207 -11.71 18.92 -9.32
CA LEU A 207 -11.94 19.27 -10.71
C LEU A 207 -13.42 19.02 -11.02
N GLU A 208 -14.16 20.07 -11.33
CA GLU A 208 -15.56 20.01 -11.73
C GLU A 208 -15.74 20.62 -13.13
N GLY A 209 -16.87 20.33 -13.78
CA GLY A 209 -17.06 20.76 -15.14
C GLY A 209 -18.39 20.39 -15.75
N SER A 210 -18.57 20.80 -17.01
CA SER A 210 -19.76 20.51 -17.80
C SER A 210 -19.38 20.26 -19.25
N VAL A 211 -20.13 19.39 -19.91
CA VAL A 211 -19.98 19.07 -21.32
C VAL A 211 -21.27 19.42 -22.06
N GLN A 212 -21.11 20.07 -23.21
CA GLN A 212 -22.19 20.36 -24.14
C GLN A 212 -21.83 19.82 -25.52
N VAL A 213 -22.68 18.94 -26.05
CA VAL A 213 -22.55 18.37 -27.39
C VAL A 213 -23.63 18.95 -28.30
N ILE A 214 -23.23 19.49 -29.45
CA ILE A 214 -24.13 20.02 -30.48
C ILE A 214 -23.65 19.50 -31.83
N GLY A 215 -24.39 18.55 -32.41
CA GLY A 215 -23.95 17.85 -33.62
C GLY A 215 -22.66 17.07 -33.38
N ASP A 216 -21.60 17.41 -34.11
CA ASP A 216 -20.25 16.85 -34.00
C ASP A 216 -19.33 17.68 -33.09
N ARG A 217 -19.78 18.82 -32.59
CA ARG A 217 -19.01 19.72 -31.73
C ARG A 217 -19.21 19.38 -30.27
N ILE A 218 -18.12 19.48 -29.52
CA ILE A 218 -18.11 19.36 -28.08
C ILE A 218 -17.50 20.61 -27.45
N ARG A 219 -18.16 21.13 -26.42
CA ARG A 219 -17.65 22.19 -25.55
C ARG A 219 -17.53 21.62 -24.14
N VAL A 220 -16.32 21.68 -23.58
CA VAL A 220 -16.03 21.23 -22.22
C VAL A 220 -15.60 22.44 -21.41
N THR A 221 -16.33 22.73 -20.34
CA THR A 221 -15.94 23.72 -19.33
C THR A 221 -15.40 22.97 -18.14
N SER A 222 -14.22 23.36 -17.65
CA SER A 222 -13.60 22.74 -16.48
C SER A 222 -13.16 23.80 -15.49
N GLN A 223 -13.18 23.44 -14.21
CA GLN A 223 -12.87 24.32 -13.09
C GLN A 223 -12.10 23.54 -12.03
N PHE A 224 -10.95 24.08 -11.62
CA PHE A 224 -10.14 23.52 -10.56
C PHE A 224 -10.33 24.37 -9.30
N VAL A 225 -10.89 23.77 -8.26
CA VAL A 225 -11.38 24.44 -7.05
C VAL A 225 -10.63 23.93 -5.83
N ARG A 226 -10.15 24.83 -4.99
CA ARG A 226 -9.57 24.48 -3.69
C ARG A 226 -10.66 24.25 -2.64
N THR A 227 -10.58 23.16 -1.89
CA THR A 227 -11.65 22.77 -0.96
C THR A 227 -11.67 23.58 0.33
N SER A 228 -10.52 24.08 0.77
CA SER A 228 -10.40 24.79 2.06
C SER A 228 -11.14 26.13 2.11
N ASP A 229 -11.15 26.88 1.00
CA ASP A 229 -11.76 28.20 0.89
C ASP A 229 -12.69 28.34 -0.32
N GLN A 230 -12.93 27.26 -1.06
CA GLN A 230 -13.76 27.21 -2.28
C GLN A 230 -13.28 28.16 -3.38
N ALA A 231 -11.99 28.51 -3.38
CA ALA A 231 -11.43 29.38 -4.40
C ALA A 231 -11.27 28.62 -5.74
N HIS A 232 -11.78 29.22 -6.82
CA HIS A 232 -11.50 28.76 -8.19
C HIS A 232 -10.06 29.14 -8.56
N ILE A 233 -9.18 28.15 -8.60
CA ILE A 233 -7.76 28.32 -8.96
C ILE A 233 -7.63 28.53 -10.46
N TRP A 234 -8.39 27.78 -11.25
CA TRP A 234 -8.35 27.80 -12.70
C TRP A 234 -9.72 27.44 -13.28
N SER A 235 -10.04 28.02 -14.42
CA SER A 235 -11.17 27.60 -15.24
C SER A 235 -10.82 27.83 -16.70
N ASP A 236 -11.24 26.91 -17.56
CA ASP A 236 -11.06 27.02 -19.00
C ASP A 236 -12.22 26.36 -19.76
N VAL A 237 -12.36 26.78 -21.01
CA VAL A 237 -13.36 26.27 -21.95
C VAL A 237 -12.65 25.75 -23.19
N HIS A 238 -12.79 24.45 -23.45
CA HIS A 238 -12.27 23.81 -24.64
C HIS A 238 -13.40 23.50 -25.62
N GLU A 239 -13.19 23.79 -26.89
CA GLU A 239 -14.10 23.46 -27.98
C GLU A 239 -13.35 22.65 -29.03
N ALA A 240 -13.91 21.50 -29.41
CA ALA A 240 -13.36 20.68 -30.47
C ALA A 240 -14.47 19.91 -31.20
N THR A 241 -14.07 19.04 -32.13
CA THR A 241 -14.95 17.97 -32.59
C THR A 241 -14.97 16.84 -31.55
N ILE A 242 -16.03 16.04 -31.52
CA ILE A 242 -16.12 14.89 -30.61
C ILE A 242 -15.05 13.83 -30.92
N GLU A 243 -14.53 13.78 -32.15
CA GLU A 243 -13.41 12.90 -32.53
C GLU A 243 -12.10 13.32 -31.85
N ASP A 244 -11.92 14.62 -31.59
CA ASP A 244 -10.74 15.20 -30.94
C ASP A 244 -10.88 15.28 -29.41
N TRP A 245 -11.86 14.60 -28.80
CA TRP A 245 -12.11 14.63 -27.36
C TRP A 245 -10.87 14.28 -26.51
N PHE A 246 -10.00 13.43 -27.06
CA PHE A 246 -8.78 12.99 -26.38
C PHE A 246 -7.78 14.15 -26.22
N ASP A 247 -7.73 15.09 -27.16
CA ASP A 247 -6.86 16.28 -27.03
C ASP A 247 -7.40 17.23 -25.95
N ILE A 248 -8.72 17.27 -25.74
CA ILE A 248 -9.34 18.07 -24.66
C ILE A 248 -8.94 17.50 -23.29
N GLN A 249 -9.08 16.19 -23.07
CA GLN A 249 -8.71 15.59 -21.79
C GLN A 249 -7.20 15.72 -21.52
N ASP A 250 -6.37 15.57 -22.56
CA ASP A 250 -4.90 15.76 -22.48
C ASP A 250 -4.58 17.19 -22.02
N ALA A 251 -5.24 18.18 -22.62
CA ALA A 251 -5.03 19.59 -22.29
C ALA A 251 -5.43 19.90 -20.84
N ILE A 252 -6.60 19.43 -20.40
CA ILE A 252 -7.09 19.64 -19.04
C ILE A 252 -6.18 18.95 -18.02
N ALA A 253 -5.86 17.67 -18.21
CA ALA A 253 -5.02 16.91 -17.28
C ALA A 253 -3.60 17.48 -17.20
N THR A 254 -3.00 17.85 -18.34
CA THR A 254 -1.70 18.54 -18.38
C THR A 254 -1.78 19.84 -17.58
N LYS A 255 -2.84 20.63 -17.80
CA LYS A 255 -2.96 21.93 -17.14
C LYS A 255 -3.11 21.82 -15.62
N VAL A 256 -3.93 20.89 -15.16
CA VAL A 256 -4.07 20.59 -13.73
C VAL A 256 -2.75 20.10 -13.15
N THR A 257 -2.03 19.22 -13.87
CA THR A 257 -0.72 18.73 -13.43
C THR A 257 0.30 19.87 -13.32
N GLU A 258 0.33 20.83 -14.25
CA GLU A 258 1.20 22.02 -14.16
C GLU A 258 0.89 22.89 -12.93
N LEU A 259 -0.40 23.03 -12.58
CA LEU A 259 -0.83 23.83 -11.43
C LEU A 259 -0.44 23.20 -10.09
N ILE A 260 -0.45 21.87 -10.02
CA ILE A 260 -0.18 21.10 -8.80
C ILE A 260 1.32 20.77 -8.68
N LEU A 261 1.93 20.33 -9.78
CA LEU A 261 3.29 19.81 -9.87
C LEU A 261 4.11 20.61 -10.90
N PRO A 262 4.47 21.88 -10.61
CA PRO A 262 5.16 22.77 -11.57
C PRO A 262 6.58 22.30 -11.96
N HIS A 263 7.13 21.30 -11.27
CA HIS A 263 8.43 20.69 -11.57
C HIS A 263 8.32 19.28 -12.17
N SER A 264 7.10 18.77 -12.42
CA SER A 264 6.90 17.47 -13.07
C SER A 264 7.41 17.51 -14.52
N ARG A 265 8.04 16.43 -14.97
CA ARG A 265 8.48 16.32 -16.36
C ARG A 265 7.36 15.71 -17.20
N PRO A 266 7.17 16.15 -18.46
CA PRO A 266 6.19 15.55 -19.37
C PRO A 266 6.43 14.06 -19.63
N GLU A 267 7.67 13.59 -19.45
CA GLU A 267 8.06 12.18 -19.56
C GLU A 267 7.45 11.31 -18.44
N ASP A 268 7.17 11.89 -17.27
CA ASP A 268 6.50 11.20 -16.16
C ASP A 268 4.98 11.06 -16.39
N GLN A 269 4.42 11.79 -17.37
CA GLN A 269 2.98 11.89 -17.66
C GLN A 269 2.52 10.98 -18.81
N ARG A 270 3.46 10.40 -19.58
CA ARG A 270 3.16 9.57 -20.74
C ARG A 270 3.55 8.13 -20.49
N GLY A 271 2.66 7.38 -19.83
CA GLY A 271 2.60 5.93 -20.05
C GLY A 271 2.48 5.72 -21.56
N GLY A 272 3.35 4.91 -22.17
CA GLY A 272 3.54 4.77 -23.62
C GLY A 272 2.36 4.15 -24.38
N GLN A 273 1.13 4.44 -23.99
CA GLN A 273 -0.08 3.89 -24.54
C GLN A 273 -0.51 4.67 -25.78
N THR A 274 -1.05 3.95 -26.75
CA THR A 274 -1.65 4.54 -27.95
C THR A 274 -2.91 5.31 -27.58
N ARG A 275 -3.38 6.23 -28.44
CA ARG A 275 -4.64 6.97 -28.21
C ARG A 275 -5.85 6.09 -28.53
N PRO A 276 -6.98 6.22 -27.80
CA PRO A 276 -8.21 5.51 -28.11
C PRO A 276 -8.71 5.88 -29.51
N PRO A 277 -9.20 4.91 -30.31
CA PRO A 277 -9.71 5.17 -31.64
C PRO A 277 -11.03 5.95 -31.63
N SER A 278 -11.76 5.91 -30.51
CA SER A 278 -12.99 6.66 -30.30
C SER A 278 -13.32 6.76 -28.80
N LEU A 279 -14.20 7.69 -28.44
CA LEU A 279 -14.73 7.79 -27.08
C LEU A 279 -15.48 6.52 -26.67
N GLU A 280 -16.18 5.87 -27.61
CA GLU A 280 -16.91 4.63 -27.35
C GLU A 280 -15.96 3.48 -26.99
N ALA A 281 -14.83 3.36 -27.70
CA ALA A 281 -13.82 2.36 -27.37
C ALA A 281 -13.25 2.57 -25.97
N TYR A 282 -12.99 3.82 -25.60
CA TYR A 282 -12.55 4.19 -24.26
C TYR A 282 -13.61 3.84 -23.19
N ARG A 283 -14.88 4.20 -23.44
CA ARG A 283 -15.99 3.89 -22.54
C ARG A 283 -16.14 2.38 -22.31
N LEU A 284 -16.13 1.59 -23.38
CA LEU A 284 -16.24 0.13 -23.29
C LEU A 284 -15.14 -0.47 -22.43
N LEU A 285 -13.92 0.05 -22.54
CA LEU A 285 -12.81 -0.38 -21.72
C LEU A 285 -13.03 -0.04 -20.24
N MET A 286 -13.38 1.21 -19.92
CA MET A 286 -13.57 1.64 -18.53
C MET A 286 -14.73 0.86 -17.87
N VAL A 287 -15.86 0.70 -18.58
CA VAL A 287 -16.96 -0.14 -18.10
C VAL A 287 -16.52 -1.58 -17.91
N GLY A 288 -15.81 -2.15 -18.88
CA GLY A 288 -15.28 -3.51 -18.78
C GLY A 288 -14.39 -3.67 -17.55
N ARG A 289 -13.46 -2.74 -17.32
CA ARG A 289 -12.57 -2.66 -16.16
C ARG A 289 -13.33 -2.52 -14.83
N ASP A 290 -14.45 -1.80 -14.83
CA ASP A 290 -15.33 -1.67 -13.68
C ASP A 290 -16.06 -2.97 -13.34
N LEU A 291 -16.34 -3.80 -14.34
CA LEU A 291 -16.92 -5.13 -14.15
C LEU A 291 -15.89 -6.20 -13.76
N VAL A 292 -14.58 -5.95 -13.94
CA VAL A 292 -13.50 -6.85 -13.52
C VAL A 292 -13.29 -6.76 -12.00
N GLY A 293 -13.96 -7.64 -11.25
CA GLY A 293 -13.86 -7.67 -9.79
C GLY A 293 -15.09 -8.30 -9.13
N LEU A 294 -16.27 -8.16 -9.76
CA LEU A 294 -17.52 -8.76 -9.29
C LEU A 294 -17.73 -10.15 -9.91
N SER A 295 -18.17 -11.14 -9.13
CA SER A 295 -18.27 -12.53 -9.60
C SER A 295 -19.34 -12.72 -10.68
N ASP A 296 -20.45 -11.98 -10.57
CA ASP A 296 -21.61 -12.14 -11.45
C ASP A 296 -21.48 -11.36 -12.78
N THR A 297 -20.49 -10.48 -12.92
CA THR A 297 -20.33 -9.60 -14.10
C THR A 297 -19.08 -9.90 -14.92
N ASN A 298 -18.24 -10.85 -14.49
CA ASN A 298 -16.95 -11.09 -15.14
C ASN A 298 -17.09 -11.56 -16.60
N ASP A 299 -18.13 -12.33 -16.92
CA ASP A 299 -18.40 -12.75 -18.30
C ASP A 299 -18.74 -11.56 -19.21
N GLU A 300 -19.43 -10.55 -18.67
CA GLU A 300 -19.71 -9.32 -19.40
C GLU A 300 -18.43 -8.48 -19.58
N ALA A 301 -17.58 -8.42 -18.54
CA ALA A 301 -16.27 -7.78 -18.64
C ALA A 301 -15.40 -8.39 -19.77
N VAL A 302 -15.35 -9.72 -19.86
CA VAL A 302 -14.61 -10.43 -20.92
C VAL A 302 -15.16 -10.08 -22.31
N LYS A 303 -16.49 -9.97 -22.47
CA LYS A 303 -17.10 -9.59 -23.75
C LYS A 303 -16.77 -8.15 -24.13
N LEU A 304 -16.98 -7.20 -23.22
CA LEU A 304 -16.76 -5.77 -23.49
C LEU A 304 -15.28 -5.50 -23.81
N ILE A 305 -14.37 -5.98 -22.97
CA ILE A 305 -12.92 -5.81 -23.19
C ILE A 305 -12.48 -6.61 -24.42
N GLY A 306 -13.10 -7.76 -24.71
CA GLY A 306 -12.90 -8.52 -25.93
C GLY A 306 -13.15 -7.69 -27.19
N VAL A 307 -14.27 -6.94 -27.24
CA VAL A 307 -14.55 -6.00 -28.34
C VAL A 307 -13.49 -4.89 -28.39
N VAL A 308 -13.06 -4.37 -27.24
CA VAL A 308 -12.03 -3.32 -27.18
C VAL A 308 -10.72 -3.78 -27.81
N VAL A 309 -10.23 -4.99 -27.49
CA VAL A 309 -8.96 -5.48 -28.05
C VAL A 309 -9.04 -5.80 -29.55
N GLU A 310 -10.23 -5.99 -30.11
CA GLU A 310 -10.45 -6.11 -31.55
C GLU A 310 -10.39 -4.75 -32.27
N ILE A 311 -11.00 -3.71 -31.69
CA ILE A 311 -11.02 -2.36 -32.28
C ILE A 311 -9.75 -1.54 -31.94
N TRP A 312 -9.08 -1.89 -30.85
CA TRP A 312 -7.91 -1.19 -30.32
C TRP A 312 -6.79 -2.18 -29.90
N PRO A 313 -6.22 -2.94 -30.86
CA PRO A 313 -5.32 -4.06 -30.58
C PRO A 313 -3.94 -3.65 -30.04
N GLU A 314 -3.56 -2.38 -30.14
CA GLU A 314 -2.27 -1.86 -29.71
C GLU A 314 -2.34 -1.12 -28.36
N TYR A 315 -3.43 -1.30 -27.62
CA TYR A 315 -3.59 -0.75 -26.29
C TYR A 315 -3.28 -1.79 -25.22
N ALA A 316 -2.11 -1.66 -24.60
CA ALA A 316 -1.60 -2.65 -23.66
C ALA A 316 -2.54 -2.89 -22.47
N ASP A 317 -3.16 -1.83 -21.95
CA ASP A 317 -4.01 -1.93 -20.75
C ASP A 317 -5.29 -2.72 -21.00
N ALA A 318 -5.88 -2.63 -22.20
CA ALA A 318 -7.04 -3.47 -22.56
C ALA A 318 -6.67 -4.97 -22.53
N TRP A 319 -5.50 -5.33 -23.05
CA TRP A 319 -5.01 -6.71 -22.96
C TRP A 319 -4.71 -7.13 -21.52
N ALA A 320 -4.18 -6.24 -20.69
CA ALA A 320 -3.91 -6.52 -19.28
C ALA A 320 -5.19 -6.78 -18.49
N TRP A 321 -6.22 -5.94 -18.66
CA TRP A 321 -7.54 -6.14 -18.05
C TRP A 321 -8.28 -7.35 -18.60
N LEU A 322 -8.10 -7.69 -19.89
CA LEU A 322 -8.63 -8.93 -20.45
C LEU A 322 -7.97 -10.17 -19.82
N ALA A 323 -6.66 -10.14 -19.62
CA ALA A 323 -5.94 -11.21 -18.93
C ALA A 323 -6.40 -11.37 -17.47
N GLU A 324 -6.69 -10.26 -16.80
CA GLU A 324 -7.27 -10.27 -15.45
C GLU A 324 -8.67 -10.90 -15.44
N ALA A 325 -9.57 -10.46 -16.32
CA ALA A 325 -10.92 -11.02 -16.44
C ALA A 325 -10.90 -12.52 -16.77
N ARG A 326 -10.02 -12.95 -17.68
CA ARG A 326 -9.83 -14.37 -18.04
C ARG A 326 -9.21 -15.17 -16.90
N THR A 327 -8.36 -14.58 -16.08
CA THR A 327 -7.83 -15.23 -14.87
C THR A 327 -8.97 -15.57 -13.91
N LYS A 328 -9.92 -14.66 -13.72
CA LYS A 328 -11.07 -14.91 -12.85
C LYS A 328 -11.98 -16.00 -13.43
N GLN A 329 -12.26 -15.96 -14.74
CA GLN A 329 -13.01 -17.01 -15.42
C GLN A 329 -12.35 -18.39 -15.27
N MET A 330 -11.03 -18.47 -15.45
CA MET A 330 -10.26 -19.69 -15.23
C MET A 330 -10.34 -20.19 -13.77
N ARG A 331 -10.28 -19.29 -12.79
CA ARG A 331 -10.40 -19.64 -11.36
C ARG A 331 -11.77 -20.24 -11.04
N LEU A 332 -12.84 -19.64 -11.54
CA LEU A 332 -14.21 -20.17 -11.39
C LEU A 332 -14.35 -21.57 -12.02
N LEU A 333 -13.67 -21.83 -13.14
CA LEU A 333 -13.62 -23.17 -13.74
C LEU A 333 -12.84 -24.18 -12.88
N TYR A 334 -11.79 -23.77 -12.16
CA TYR A 334 -11.08 -24.65 -11.23
C TYR A 334 -11.92 -25.03 -10.01
N GLU A 335 -12.79 -24.12 -9.56
CA GLU A 335 -13.71 -24.31 -8.43
C GLU A 335 -14.99 -25.08 -8.82
N SER A 336 -15.26 -25.22 -10.12
CA SER A 336 -16.43 -25.92 -10.64
C SER A 336 -16.24 -27.44 -10.65
N ASP A 337 -17.17 -28.15 -10.01
CA ASP A 337 -17.22 -29.62 -10.02
C ASP A 337 -17.51 -30.22 -11.41
N THR A 338 -17.97 -29.40 -12.36
CA THR A 338 -18.43 -29.85 -13.69
C THR A 338 -17.48 -29.48 -14.82
N ALA A 339 -16.48 -28.63 -14.55
CA ALA A 339 -15.56 -28.16 -15.59
C ALA A 339 -14.60 -29.27 -16.03
N SER A 340 -14.46 -29.45 -17.34
CA SER A 340 -13.49 -30.37 -17.91
C SER A 340 -12.07 -29.79 -17.87
N ARG A 341 -11.06 -30.68 -17.83
CA ARG A 341 -9.64 -30.28 -17.95
C ARG A 341 -9.34 -29.54 -19.27
N ALA A 342 -10.13 -29.77 -20.31
CA ALA A 342 -9.98 -29.07 -21.58
C ALA A 342 -10.39 -27.61 -21.47
N GLN A 343 -11.54 -27.33 -20.85
CA GLN A 343 -12.03 -25.96 -20.61
C GLN A 343 -11.05 -25.15 -19.74
N VAL A 344 -10.52 -25.76 -18.68
CA VAL A 344 -9.52 -25.11 -17.82
C VAL A 344 -8.23 -24.79 -18.60
N ARG A 345 -7.79 -25.70 -19.48
CA ARG A 345 -6.60 -25.48 -20.32
C ARG A 345 -6.83 -24.34 -21.32
N GLU A 346 -7.97 -24.33 -21.99
CA GLU A 346 -8.34 -23.27 -22.95
C GLU A 346 -8.42 -21.90 -22.27
N ALA A 347 -9.06 -21.80 -21.11
CA ALA A 347 -9.12 -20.57 -20.33
C ALA A 347 -7.72 -20.08 -19.91
N ARG A 348 -6.83 -21.02 -19.56
CA ARG A 348 -5.43 -20.72 -19.23
C ARG A 348 -4.65 -20.18 -20.43
N GLU A 349 -4.75 -20.85 -21.59
CA GLU A 349 -4.09 -20.44 -22.83
C GLU A 349 -4.59 -19.05 -23.27
N SER A 350 -5.90 -18.84 -23.26
CA SER A 350 -6.52 -17.55 -23.60
C SER A 350 -6.08 -16.41 -22.67
N ARG A 351 -5.92 -16.69 -21.37
CA ARG A 351 -5.35 -15.73 -20.41
C ARG A 351 -3.88 -15.42 -20.74
N ASP A 352 -3.07 -16.45 -20.98
CA ASP A 352 -1.63 -16.29 -21.22
C ASP A 352 -1.36 -15.52 -22.52
N GLU A 353 -2.16 -15.73 -23.57
CA GLU A 353 -2.10 -14.95 -24.81
C GLU A 353 -2.36 -13.45 -24.59
N ALA A 354 -3.40 -13.12 -23.79
CA ALA A 354 -3.71 -11.73 -23.47
C ALA A 354 -2.60 -11.09 -22.63
N LEU A 355 -2.08 -11.81 -21.64
CA LEU A 355 -0.98 -11.35 -20.79
C LEU A 355 0.30 -11.09 -21.61
N ASP A 356 0.66 -12.02 -22.51
CA ASP A 356 1.84 -11.89 -23.36
C ASP A 356 1.70 -10.77 -24.39
N LYS A 357 0.49 -10.50 -24.89
CA LYS A 357 0.24 -9.33 -25.76
C LYS A 357 0.34 -8.03 -24.97
N ALA A 358 -0.21 -7.95 -23.75
CA ALA A 358 -0.09 -6.78 -22.88
C ALA A 358 1.38 -6.44 -22.59
N LEU A 359 2.17 -7.41 -22.13
CA LEU A 359 3.60 -7.19 -21.79
C LEU A 359 4.49 -6.94 -23.00
N ARG A 360 4.09 -7.36 -24.20
CA ARG A 360 4.80 -7.00 -25.44
C ARG A 360 4.55 -5.56 -25.86
N LEU A 361 3.33 -5.07 -25.63
CA LEU A 361 2.97 -3.68 -25.94
C LEU A 361 3.51 -2.72 -24.88
N ASP A 362 3.40 -3.09 -23.61
CA ASP A 362 3.90 -2.32 -22.47
C ASP A 362 4.51 -3.28 -21.42
N PRO A 363 5.84 -3.42 -21.41
CA PRO A 363 6.55 -4.27 -20.44
C PRO A 363 6.38 -3.82 -18.99
N ASP A 364 6.02 -2.55 -18.77
CA ASP A 364 5.84 -1.94 -17.46
C ASP A 364 4.36 -1.80 -17.09
N ASN A 365 3.43 -2.43 -17.81
CA ASN A 365 2.02 -2.36 -17.43
C ASN A 365 1.80 -2.99 -16.03
N PRO A 366 1.31 -2.23 -15.02
CA PRO A 366 1.19 -2.71 -13.65
C PRO A 366 0.31 -3.96 -13.50
N VAL A 367 -0.85 -3.97 -14.18
CA VAL A 367 -1.83 -5.06 -14.10
C VAL A 367 -1.24 -6.34 -14.69
N ALA A 368 -0.57 -6.23 -15.83
CA ALA A 368 0.08 -7.35 -16.50
C ALA A 368 1.26 -7.90 -15.67
N LEU A 369 2.10 -7.04 -15.10
CA LEU A 369 3.21 -7.45 -14.22
C LEU A 369 2.70 -8.21 -12.98
N ILE A 370 1.68 -7.68 -12.30
CA ILE A 370 1.05 -8.36 -11.16
C ILE A 370 0.52 -9.74 -11.61
N ARG A 371 -0.17 -9.81 -12.76
CA ARG A 371 -0.69 -11.08 -13.27
C ARG A 371 0.40 -12.09 -13.60
N ARG A 372 1.52 -11.64 -14.16
CA ARG A 372 2.69 -12.48 -14.43
C ARG A 372 3.31 -13.00 -13.13
N GLY A 373 3.39 -12.17 -12.09
CA GLY A 373 3.83 -12.58 -10.75
C GLY A 373 3.00 -13.77 -10.25
N PHE A 374 1.67 -13.61 -10.22
CA PHE A 374 0.76 -14.68 -9.83
C PHE A 374 0.80 -15.91 -10.75
N ALA A 375 1.00 -15.76 -12.07
CA ALA A 375 1.03 -16.91 -13.00
C ALA A 375 2.28 -17.79 -12.79
N GLY A 376 3.31 -17.25 -12.15
CA GLY A 376 4.51 -17.97 -11.74
C GLY A 376 4.35 -18.79 -10.45
N SER A 377 3.22 -18.74 -9.75
CA SER A 377 3.06 -19.32 -8.40
C SER A 377 3.15 -20.86 -8.38
N GLY A 378 4.37 -21.35 -8.14
CA GLY A 378 4.74 -22.70 -7.72
C GLY A 378 5.99 -22.61 -6.83
N ILE A 379 6.54 -23.73 -6.36
CA ILE A 379 7.71 -23.74 -5.43
C ILE A 379 8.93 -22.97 -5.99
N ALA A 380 9.07 -22.85 -7.32
CA ALA A 380 10.12 -22.08 -7.99
C ALA A 380 9.70 -20.63 -8.39
N GLY A 381 8.52 -20.19 -7.97
CA GLY A 381 7.83 -18.98 -8.44
C GLY A 381 7.96 -17.73 -7.58
N LEU A 382 8.39 -17.88 -6.32
CA LEU A 382 8.46 -16.79 -5.35
C LEU A 382 9.40 -15.65 -5.78
N GLY A 383 10.47 -15.95 -6.52
CA GLY A 383 11.34 -14.92 -7.08
C GLY A 383 10.62 -14.03 -8.11
N LYS A 384 9.85 -14.64 -9.02
CA LYS A 384 9.07 -13.89 -10.04
C LYS A 384 7.95 -13.05 -9.42
N LEU A 385 7.41 -13.49 -8.28
CA LEU A 385 6.43 -12.74 -7.50
C LEU A 385 7.04 -11.47 -6.92
N HIS A 386 8.19 -11.60 -6.26
CA HIS A 386 8.90 -10.47 -5.68
C HIS A 386 9.41 -9.47 -6.73
N ASP A 387 9.94 -9.97 -7.86
CA ASP A 387 10.39 -9.13 -8.97
C ASP A 387 9.22 -8.30 -9.54
N ALA A 388 8.06 -8.93 -9.73
CA ALA A 388 6.86 -8.25 -10.22
C ALA A 388 6.37 -7.20 -9.22
N LEU A 389 6.28 -7.55 -7.93
CA LEU A 389 5.85 -6.63 -6.88
C LEU A 389 6.80 -5.43 -6.77
N SER A 390 8.11 -5.68 -6.78
CA SER A 390 9.14 -4.64 -6.72
C SER A 390 9.06 -3.71 -7.93
N ARG A 391 8.93 -4.28 -9.13
CA ARG A 391 8.81 -3.47 -10.35
C ARG A 391 7.56 -2.61 -10.32
N VAL A 392 6.41 -3.16 -9.93
CA VAL A 392 5.18 -2.36 -9.84
C VAL A 392 5.23 -1.35 -8.71
N TRP A 393 5.92 -1.65 -7.61
CA TRP A 393 6.16 -0.67 -6.54
C TRP A 393 7.04 0.51 -7.01
N GLU A 394 8.09 0.22 -7.78
CA GLU A 394 8.89 1.24 -8.47
C GLU A 394 8.06 2.04 -9.46
N LEU A 395 6.95 1.51 -9.97
CA LEU A 395 5.98 2.25 -10.80
C LEU A 395 5.02 3.11 -9.98
N SER A 396 5.04 2.97 -8.65
CA SER A 396 4.30 3.78 -7.68
C SER A 396 2.85 4.08 -8.13
N PRO A 397 2.07 3.07 -8.53
CA PRO A 397 0.74 3.28 -9.07
C PRO A 397 -0.14 3.94 -8.02
N ASN A 398 -0.96 4.88 -8.47
CA ASN A 398 -1.93 5.58 -7.65
C ASN A 398 -3.36 5.25 -8.08
N ASP A 399 -3.54 3.98 -8.44
CA ASP A 399 -4.80 3.40 -8.87
C ASP A 399 -5.26 2.37 -7.84
N ALA A 400 -6.44 2.58 -7.26
CA ALA A 400 -6.93 1.78 -6.15
C ALA A 400 -7.04 0.28 -6.49
N LYS A 401 -7.47 -0.04 -7.72
CA LYS A 401 -7.63 -1.42 -8.20
C LYS A 401 -6.28 -2.11 -8.43
N VAL A 402 -5.25 -1.35 -8.83
CA VAL A 402 -3.88 -1.86 -8.94
C VAL A 402 -3.29 -2.09 -7.55
N LEU A 403 -3.44 -1.13 -6.63
CA LEU A 403 -2.96 -1.23 -5.24
C LEU A 403 -3.58 -2.44 -4.51
N ALA A 404 -4.88 -2.66 -4.64
CA ALA A 404 -5.55 -3.82 -4.06
C ALA A 404 -5.03 -5.16 -4.61
N ARG A 405 -4.71 -5.22 -5.91
CA ARG A 405 -4.10 -6.40 -6.54
C ARG A 405 -2.67 -6.63 -6.09
N MET A 406 -1.89 -5.57 -5.91
CA MET A 406 -0.56 -5.66 -5.29
C MET A 406 -0.66 -6.18 -3.86
N ALA A 407 -1.65 -5.72 -3.08
CA ALA A 407 -1.89 -6.22 -1.73
C ALA A 407 -2.16 -7.72 -1.75
N GLY A 408 -3.01 -8.19 -2.67
CA GLY A 408 -3.22 -9.63 -2.89
C GLY A 408 -1.91 -10.36 -3.23
N LEU A 409 -1.07 -9.80 -4.09
CA LEU A 409 0.23 -10.40 -4.46
C LEU A 409 1.15 -10.52 -3.23
N ALA A 410 1.20 -9.47 -2.40
CA ALA A 410 1.98 -9.42 -1.16
C ALA A 410 1.48 -10.46 -0.14
N GLN A 411 0.16 -10.64 -0.01
CA GLN A 411 -0.44 -11.70 0.82
C GLN A 411 0.00 -13.09 0.36
N TYR A 412 0.00 -13.35 -0.95
CA TYR A 412 0.45 -14.63 -1.51
C TYR A 412 1.96 -14.88 -1.31
N SER A 413 2.77 -13.82 -1.23
CA SER A 413 4.19 -13.92 -0.86
C SER A 413 4.45 -13.95 0.65
N ALA A 414 3.39 -13.96 1.48
CA ALA A 414 3.47 -13.87 2.94
C ALA A 414 4.15 -12.57 3.45
N ASP A 415 4.09 -11.50 2.66
CA ASP A 415 4.48 -10.14 3.06
C ASP A 415 3.25 -9.37 3.54
N TYR A 416 2.82 -9.73 4.74
CA TYR A 416 1.60 -9.24 5.35
C TYR A 416 1.62 -7.74 5.71
N PRO A 417 2.71 -7.18 6.27
CA PRO A 417 2.78 -5.74 6.52
C PRO A 417 2.66 -4.91 5.23
N LEU A 418 3.33 -5.33 4.16
CA LEU A 418 3.20 -4.66 2.87
C LEU A 418 1.78 -4.74 2.31
N ALA A 419 1.12 -5.89 2.44
CA ALA A 419 -0.28 -6.04 2.05
C ALA A 419 -1.22 -5.09 2.80
N GLU A 420 -1.03 -4.94 4.12
CA GLU A 420 -1.82 -4.02 4.95
C GLU A 420 -1.61 -2.56 4.54
N SER A 421 -0.35 -2.16 4.29
CA SER A 421 -0.03 -0.84 3.76
C SER A 421 -0.73 -0.58 2.41
N LEU A 422 -0.61 -1.53 1.48
CA LEU A 422 -1.18 -1.41 0.13
C LEU A 422 -2.71 -1.33 0.15
N ILE A 423 -3.38 -2.12 1.00
CA ILE A 423 -4.83 -2.05 1.11
C ILE A 423 -5.29 -0.76 1.81
N GLY A 424 -4.52 -0.26 2.79
CA GLY A 424 -4.76 1.04 3.41
C GLY A 424 -4.66 2.17 2.38
N ARG A 425 -3.64 2.16 1.53
CA ARG A 425 -3.50 3.10 0.41
C ARG A 425 -4.65 2.99 -0.58
N ALA A 426 -5.03 1.77 -0.97
CA ALA A 426 -6.16 1.54 -1.87
C ALA A 426 -7.46 2.17 -1.34
N ARG A 427 -7.71 2.08 -0.02
CA ARG A 427 -8.86 2.71 0.65
C ARG A 427 -8.80 4.24 0.70
N ILE A 428 -7.61 4.83 0.78
CA ILE A 428 -7.45 6.29 0.71
C ILE A 428 -7.81 6.78 -0.69
N VAL A 429 -7.36 6.06 -1.72
CA VAL A 429 -7.66 6.39 -3.12
C VAL A 429 -9.14 6.13 -3.45
N ASP A 430 -9.71 5.04 -2.93
CA ASP A 430 -11.09 4.64 -3.21
C ASP A 430 -11.82 4.07 -1.98
N PRO A 431 -12.35 4.95 -1.11
CA PRO A 431 -13.08 4.50 0.08
C PRO A 431 -14.42 3.81 -0.23
N ALA A 432 -15.06 4.10 -1.37
CA ALA A 432 -16.38 3.57 -1.70
C ALA A 432 -16.36 2.20 -2.42
N ASP A 433 -15.19 1.72 -2.86
CA ASP A 433 -15.09 0.41 -3.51
C ASP A 433 -15.29 -0.74 -2.51
N TYR A 434 -16.32 -1.53 -2.77
CA TYR A 434 -16.72 -2.65 -1.92
C TYR A 434 -15.69 -3.78 -1.88
N GLU A 435 -15.01 -4.09 -2.99
CA GLU A 435 -14.00 -5.18 -3.03
C GLU A 435 -12.74 -4.77 -2.25
N ILE A 436 -12.35 -3.50 -2.34
CA ILE A 436 -11.27 -2.92 -1.53
C ILE A 436 -11.66 -2.92 -0.05
N PHE A 437 -12.90 -2.55 0.26
CA PHE A 437 -13.41 -2.64 1.61
C PHE A 437 -13.42 -4.09 2.13
N GLU A 438 -14.01 -5.04 1.40
CA GLU A 438 -14.08 -6.46 1.78
C GLU A 438 -12.69 -7.07 1.97
N SER A 439 -11.75 -6.79 1.06
CA SER A 439 -10.37 -7.27 1.19
C SER A 439 -9.62 -6.65 2.37
N SER A 440 -10.01 -5.46 2.83
CA SER A 440 -9.51 -4.87 4.08
C SER A 440 -10.14 -5.45 5.35
N LEU A 441 -11.29 -6.11 5.24
CA LEU A 441 -11.97 -6.79 6.36
C LEU A 441 -11.38 -8.17 6.64
N TRP A 442 -10.74 -8.80 5.64
CA TRP A 442 -10.15 -10.11 5.85
C TRP A 442 -8.84 -9.97 6.63
N PRO A 443 -8.68 -10.69 7.76
CA PRO A 443 -7.46 -10.60 8.54
C PRO A 443 -6.29 -11.01 7.69
N VAL A 444 -5.34 -10.10 7.56
CA VAL A 444 -3.96 -10.43 7.22
C VAL A 444 -3.39 -11.16 8.45
N CYS A 445 -3.74 -12.44 8.59
CA CYS A 445 -3.41 -13.36 9.68
C CYS A 445 -3.52 -12.81 11.13
N GLY A 446 -4.67 -13.01 11.78
CA GLY A 446 -4.75 -13.10 13.25
C GLY A 446 -5.31 -11.92 14.05
N ARG A 447 -5.83 -10.87 13.40
CA ARG A 447 -6.66 -9.84 14.07
C ARG A 447 -8.15 -10.12 13.84
N ASP A 448 -8.98 -9.97 14.88
CA ASP A 448 -10.44 -10.05 14.77
C ASP A 448 -10.97 -8.98 13.78
N PRO A 449 -12.04 -9.25 13.03
CA PRO A 449 -12.64 -8.25 12.14
C PRO A 449 -13.04 -7.00 12.92
N VAL A 450 -12.61 -5.83 12.44
CA VAL A 450 -12.82 -4.55 13.13
C VAL A 450 -14.27 -4.10 12.95
N THR A 451 -15.22 -4.64 13.72
CA THR A 451 -16.65 -4.31 13.65
C THR A 451 -16.97 -2.80 13.67
N PRO A 452 -16.27 -1.95 14.46
CA PRO A 452 -16.49 -0.49 14.43
C PRO A 452 -16.14 0.19 13.10
N LEU A 453 -15.24 -0.41 12.31
CA LEU A 453 -14.85 0.10 10.99
C LEU A 453 -15.97 -0.09 9.97
N VAL A 454 -16.74 -1.18 10.09
CA VAL A 454 -17.85 -1.52 9.20
C VAL A 454 -19.01 -0.55 9.38
N GLU A 455 -19.38 -0.25 10.64
CA GLU A 455 -20.47 0.69 10.94
C GLU A 455 -20.14 2.11 10.46
N LYS A 456 -18.92 2.59 10.72
CA LYS A 456 -18.48 3.92 10.27
C LYS A 456 -18.44 4.05 8.73
N GLN A 457 -17.97 3.02 8.02
CA GLN A 457 -17.91 3.05 6.56
C GLN A 457 -19.31 3.08 5.93
N LEU A 458 -20.28 2.34 6.50
CA LEU A 458 -21.67 2.35 6.03
C LEU A 458 -22.35 3.71 6.23
N ASP A 459 -21.98 4.45 7.29
CA ASP A 459 -22.47 5.80 7.56
C ASP A 459 -21.83 6.86 6.63
N ASP A 460 -20.51 6.79 6.43
CA ASP A 460 -19.74 7.79 5.67
C ASP A 460 -19.82 7.56 4.13
N TYR A 461 -19.90 6.30 3.70
CA TYR A 461 -19.95 5.88 2.29
C TYR A 461 -20.96 4.73 2.12
N PRO A 462 -22.27 5.03 2.00
CA PRO A 462 -23.27 3.99 1.78
C PRO A 462 -22.93 3.25 0.49
N THR A 463 -22.47 2.00 0.61
CA THR A 463 -22.04 1.17 -0.52
C THR A 463 -23.15 1.14 -1.55
N THR A 464 -22.92 1.70 -2.73
CA THR A 464 -23.89 1.64 -3.82
C THR A 464 -24.17 0.17 -4.11
N PRO A 465 -25.40 -0.33 -3.96
CA PRO A 465 -25.71 -1.68 -4.39
C PRO A 465 -25.42 -1.79 -5.88
N VAL A 466 -24.86 -2.92 -6.31
CA VAL A 466 -24.45 -3.29 -7.69
C VAL A 466 -25.49 -2.94 -8.79
N ASN A 467 -26.73 -2.64 -8.42
CA ASN A 467 -27.82 -2.28 -9.33
C ASN A 467 -27.75 -0.89 -9.99
N THR A 468 -26.85 0.02 -9.58
CA THR A 468 -26.73 1.35 -10.23
C THR A 468 -25.82 1.36 -11.47
N LEU A 469 -25.00 0.32 -11.70
CA LEU A 469 -24.18 0.18 -12.92
C LEU A 469 -24.97 -0.36 -14.14
N ARG A 470 -26.30 -0.47 -14.04
CA ARG A 470 -27.20 -0.97 -15.09
C ARG A 470 -27.89 0.13 -15.93
N MET A 471 -27.47 1.40 -15.82
CA MET A 471 -28.04 2.50 -16.61
C MET A 471 -27.03 3.15 -17.55
#